data_AF-A0A829D490-F1
#
_entry.id   AF-A0A829D490-F1
#
_cell.length_a   1.000
_cell.length_b   1.000
_cell.length_c   1.000
_cell.angle_alpha   90.00
_cell.angle_beta   90.00
_cell.angle_gamma   90.00
#
_symmetry.space_group_name_H-M   'P 1'
#
loop_
_entity.id
_entity.type
_entity.pdbx_description
1 polymer ?
#
loop_
_entity_poly.entity_id
_entity_poly.type
_entity_poly.pdbx_seq_one_letter_code
_entity_poly.pdbx_strand_id
1 'polypeptide(L)' 'MDHLIPIAKGGKSIKANLVPACKECNSAKKNKLPFEFDSETK' A
#
# COMPACT_ATOMS: atom_id res chain seq x y z
N MET A 1 2.54 -2.14 -9.02
CA MET A 1 1.36 -1.26 -8.82
C MET A 1 0.76 -1.66 -7.50
N ASP A 2 0.64 -0.70 -6.60
CA ASP A 2 0.15 -0.90 -5.24
C ASP A 2 -1.00 0.08 -4.98
N HIS A 3 -1.91 -0.31 -4.09
CA HIS A 3 -3.01 0.52 -3.64
C HIS A 3 -2.60 1.20 -2.34
N LEU A 4 -2.48 2.52 -2.33
CA LEU A 4 -2.11 3.32 -1.15
C LEU A 4 -2.97 2.91 0.07
N ILE A 5 -4.28 2.84 -0.15
CA ILE A 5 -5.26 2.20 0.73
C ILE A 5 -5.59 0.83 0.14
N PRO A 6 -5.30 -0.28 0.85
CA PRO A 6 -5.65 -1.63 0.42
C PRO A 6 -7.15 -1.78 0.16
N ILE A 7 -7.50 -2.57 -0.87
CA ILE A 7 -8.91 -2.85 -1.22
C ILE A 7 -9.65 -3.48 -0.03
N ALA A 8 -8.98 -4.33 0.74
CA ALA A 8 -9.53 -4.95 1.95
C ALA A 8 -9.98 -3.95 3.03
N LYS A 9 -9.45 -2.71 3.02
CA LYS A 9 -9.84 -1.62 3.94
C LYS A 9 -10.73 -0.56 3.26
N GLY A 10 -11.34 -0.88 2.13
CA GLY A 10 -12.23 0.03 1.39
C GLY A 10 -11.54 0.92 0.36
N GLY A 11 -10.26 0.66 0.05
CA GLY A 11 -9.54 1.35 -1.02
C GLY A 11 -10.14 1.09 -2.40
N LYS A 12 -10.20 2.12 -3.25
CA LYS A 12 -10.74 2.03 -4.62
C LYS A 12 -9.61 1.96 -5.65
N SER A 13 -9.83 1.29 -6.78
CA SER A 13 -8.88 1.24 -7.91
C SER A 13 -8.97 2.51 -8.77
N ILE A 14 -8.68 3.66 -8.16
CA ILE A 14 -8.65 4.98 -8.84
C ILE A 14 -7.20 5.45 -8.99
N LYS A 15 -6.95 6.30 -10.00
CA LYS A 15 -5.59 6.83 -10.27
C LYS A 15 -4.92 7.45 -9.04
N ALA A 16 -5.69 8.09 -8.16
CA ALA A 16 -5.18 8.68 -6.92
C ALA A 16 -4.75 7.65 -5.85
N ASN A 17 -5.25 6.41 -5.91
CA ASN A 17 -4.92 5.34 -4.97
C ASN A 17 -3.84 4.39 -5.52
N LEU A 18 -3.56 4.44 -6.83
CA LEU A 18 -2.60 3.56 -7.50
C LEU A 18 -1.23 4.21 -7.54
N VAL A 19 -0.26 3.59 -6.88
CA VAL A 19 1.12 4.06 -6.84
C VAL A 19 2.08 3.05 -7.47
N PRO A 20 3.18 3.51 -8.10
CA PRO A 20 4.26 2.63 -8.50
C PRO A 20 4.98 2.13 -7.24
N ALA A 21 5.13 0.82 -7.13
CA ALA A 21 5.83 0.18 -6.02
C ALA A 21 6.60 -1.03 -6.55
N CYS A 22 7.77 -1.27 -5.96
CA CYS A 22 8.60 -2.44 -6.25
C CYS A 22 7.93 -3.73 -5.74
N LYS A 23 8.31 -4.90 -6.28
CA LYS A 23 7.71 -6.19 -5.87
C LYS A 23 7.93 -6.46 -4.38
N GLU A 24 9.15 -6.24 -3.90
CA GLU A 24 9.54 -6.44 -2.50
C GLU A 24 8.76 -5.51 -1.55
N CYS A 25 8.69 -4.23 -1.89
CA CYS A 25 7.93 -3.19 -1.20
C CYS A 25 6.46 -3.57 -1.06
N ASN A 26 5.84 -3.98 -2.18
CA ASN A 26 4.43 -4.37 -2.23
C ASN A 26 4.14 -5.62 -1.40
N SER A 27 5.04 -6.62 -1.45
CA SER A 27 4.93 -7.85 -0.66
C SER A 27 5.16 -7.62 0.83
N ALA A 28 5.98 -6.65 1.22
CA ALA A 28 6.20 -6.28 2.62
C ALA A 28 4.99 -5.52 3.20
N LYS A 29 4.40 -4.60 2.42
CA LYS A 29 3.24 -3.78 2.82
C LYS A 29 1.95 -4.59 3.02
N LYS A 30 1.65 -5.53 2.12
CA LYS A 30 0.42 -6.37 2.18
C LYS A 30 -0.86 -5.52 2.34
N ASN A 31 -1.56 -5.69 3.46
CA ASN A 31 -2.82 -5.01 3.79
C ASN A 31 -2.63 -3.88 4.82
N LYS A 32 -1.39 -3.48 5.08
CA LYS A 32 -1.06 -2.40 6.02
C LYS A 32 -1.35 -1.06 5.37
N LEU A 33 -1.86 -0.13 6.18
CA LEU A 33 -1.97 1.27 5.80
C LEU A 33 -0.58 1.92 5.80
N PRO A 34 -0.39 3.04 5.09
CA PRO A 34 0.91 3.71 5.00
C PRO A 34 1.53 4.01 6.37
N PHE A 35 0.72 4.41 7.35
CA PHE A 35 1.18 4.69 8.71
C PHE A 35 1.55 3.44 9.52
N GLU A 36 1.01 2.26 9.19
CA GLU A 36 1.38 0.99 9.83
C GLU A 36 2.70 0.46 9.24
N PHE A 37 3.00 0.78 7.99
CA PHE A 37 4.21 0.34 7.28
C PHE A 37 5.43 1.24 7.55
N ASP A 38 5.24 2.56 7.60
CA ASP A 38 6.31 3.54 7.87
C ASP A 38 6.90 3.35 9.28
N SER A 39 6.06 2.96 10.25
CA SER A 39 6.50 2.66 11.62
C SER A 39 7.41 1.43 11.76
N GLU A 40 7.48 0.55 10.75
CA GLU A 40 8.35 -0.64 10.74
C GLU A 40 9.67 -0.42 9.97
N THR A 41 9.82 0.71 9.27
CA THR A 41 10.99 1.01 8.42
C THR A 41 11.90 2.09 9.00
N LYS A 42 12.00 2.15 10.34
CA LYS A 42 12.94 3.02 11.05
C LYS A 42 14.28 2.34 11.30
#